data_AF-A0AAD4XRS2-F1
#
_entry.id   AF-A0AAD4XRS2-F1
#
_cell.length_a   1.000
_cell.length_b   1.000
_cell.length_c   1.000
_cell.angle_alpha   90.00
_cell.angle_beta   90.00
_cell.angle_gamma   90.00
#
_symmetry.space_group_name_H-M   'P 1'
#
loop_
_entity.id
_entity.type
_entity.pdbx_description
1 polymer ?
#
loop_
_entity_poly.entity_id
_entity_poly.type
_entity_poly.pdbx_seq_one_letter_code
_entity_poly.pdbx_strand_id
1 'polypeptide(L)'
;MGQSRLSLCSIVLMLVVTLIMVMVNESHSAGMEFTNRHRKKPSNIDYADALTKSILFFEGQRSGKLPGNQRMTWRKNSAVYDGSLVGVFNFANTYQGNYKDSLPNTVCPFYCDFSGFQDELAWGSAWLYKATHDPVYLNFLNTNIKRLESANYVSYAEFGWDNKEAGINILTTIQLLSEGSSLSKHLSNDGKEYRFNADRFVCSILPENPTSVNYSKGGLIHKPAGSNMQNPAAISFITLVYAVHLDRAKQAVQCSDGTTVTPQRMVAIVKSQVNIMSR
;
A
#
# COMPACT_ATOMS: atom_id res chain seq x y z
N MET A 1 -9.81 -69.82 18.05
CA MET A 1 -9.84 -68.46 18.62
C MET A 1 -8.65 -67.69 18.07
N GLY A 2 -8.85 -66.92 17.00
CA GLY A 2 -7.80 -66.08 16.40
C GLY A 2 -8.32 -64.66 16.27
N GLN A 3 -8.00 -63.80 17.25
CA GLN A 3 -8.28 -62.37 17.17
C GLN A 3 -7.22 -61.72 16.27
N SER A 4 -7.63 -61.27 15.10
CA SER A 4 -6.86 -60.41 14.21
C SER A 4 -6.63 -59.06 14.89
N ARG A 5 -5.37 -58.78 15.26
CA ARG A 5 -4.94 -57.45 15.72
C ARG A 5 -4.88 -56.52 14.50
N LEU A 6 -5.83 -55.61 14.38
CA LEU A 6 -5.69 -54.48 13.45
C LEU A 6 -4.51 -53.61 13.90
N SER A 7 -3.57 -53.35 12.98
CA SER A 7 -2.45 -52.45 13.20
C SER A 7 -2.97 -51.03 13.48
N LEU A 8 -2.30 -50.29 14.37
CA LEU A 8 -2.58 -48.89 14.67
C LEU A 8 -2.67 -48.03 13.39
N CYS A 9 -1.88 -48.38 12.36
CA CYS A 9 -1.86 -47.72 11.07
C CYS A 9 -3.20 -47.85 10.31
N SER A 10 -3.87 -49.00 10.44
CA SER A 10 -5.19 -49.25 9.81
C SER A 10 -6.30 -48.46 10.49
N ILE A 11 -6.21 -48.22 11.81
CA ILE A 11 -7.20 -47.41 12.55
C ILE A 11 -7.04 -45.94 12.19
N VAL A 12 -5.80 -45.44 12.09
CA VAL A 12 -5.53 -44.05 11.68
C VAL A 12 -5.99 -43.81 10.23
N LEU A 13 -5.74 -44.74 9.31
CA LEU A 13 -6.20 -44.62 7.92
C LEU A 13 -7.73 -44.61 7.83
N MET A 14 -8.42 -45.45 8.61
CA MET A 14 -9.89 -45.45 8.69
C MET A 14 -10.42 -44.11 9.21
N LEU A 15 -9.81 -43.55 10.27
CA LEU A 15 -10.22 -42.27 10.86
C LEU A 15 -10.02 -41.10 9.89
N VAL A 16 -8.90 -41.06 9.17
CA VAL A 16 -8.61 -40.03 8.15
C VAL A 16 -9.59 -40.13 6.98
N VAL A 17 -9.89 -41.34 6.50
CA VAL A 17 -10.86 -41.54 5.41
C VAL A 17 -12.28 -41.15 5.85
N THR A 18 -12.68 -41.46 7.09
CA THR A 18 -13.97 -40.99 7.61
C THR A 18 -14.02 -39.47 7.80
N LEU A 19 -12.93 -38.83 8.25
CA LEU A 19 -12.88 -37.37 8.34
C LEU A 19 -12.97 -36.70 6.96
N ILE A 20 -12.26 -37.23 5.96
CA ILE A 20 -12.31 -36.72 4.59
C ILE A 20 -13.72 -36.92 4.00
N MET A 21 -14.35 -38.07 4.22
CA MET A 21 -15.74 -38.31 3.79
C MET A 21 -16.73 -37.36 4.47
N VAL A 22 -16.58 -37.08 5.77
CA VAL A 22 -17.44 -36.11 6.49
C VAL A 22 -17.25 -34.69 5.95
N MET A 23 -16.01 -34.26 5.69
CA MET A 23 -15.72 -32.93 5.14
C MET A 23 -16.18 -32.80 3.68
N VAL A 24 -16.15 -33.88 2.90
CA VAL A 24 -16.67 -33.91 1.52
C VAL A 24 -18.21 -33.94 1.51
N ASN A 25 -18.84 -34.58 2.49
CA ASN A 25 -20.31 -34.68 2.58
C ASN A 25 -20.97 -33.40 3.13
N GLU A 26 -20.28 -32.64 4.01
CA GLU A 26 -20.74 -31.29 4.41
C GLU A 26 -20.63 -30.26 3.27
N SER A 27 -19.80 -30.53 2.26
CA SER A 27 -19.67 -29.68 1.08
C SER A 27 -20.78 -29.87 0.04
N HIS A 28 -21.73 -30.80 0.25
CA HIS A 28 -22.77 -31.16 -0.73
C HIS A 28 -24.22 -30.95 -0.26
N SER A 29 -24.46 -30.34 0.91
CA SER A 29 -25.83 -30.11 1.43
C SER A 29 -26.20 -28.65 1.74
N ALA A 30 -25.53 -27.69 1.12
CA ALA A 30 -26.00 -26.29 1.06
C ALA A 30 -26.51 -25.94 -0.36
N GLY A 31 -27.41 -26.77 -0.89
CA GLY A 31 -28.23 -26.43 -2.05
C GLY A 31 -29.28 -25.40 -1.64
N MET A 32 -28.89 -24.14 -1.60
CA MET A 32 -29.82 -23.03 -1.35
C MET A 32 -30.52 -22.67 -2.66
N GLU A 33 -31.78 -23.07 -2.80
CA GLU A 33 -32.71 -22.56 -3.81
C GLU A 33 -32.82 -21.03 -3.70
N PHE A 34 -32.03 -20.33 -4.51
CA PHE A 34 -32.23 -18.90 -4.71
C PHE A 34 -33.42 -18.73 -5.66
N THR A 35 -34.60 -18.61 -5.06
CA THR A 35 -35.76 -18.03 -5.76
C THR A 35 -35.34 -16.72 -6.41
N ASN A 36 -35.77 -16.53 -7.65
CA ASN A 36 -35.55 -15.36 -8.50
C ASN A 36 -36.20 -14.11 -7.88
N ARG A 37 -35.66 -13.60 -6.76
CA ARG A 37 -35.98 -12.26 -6.27
C ARG A 37 -35.15 -11.28 -7.04
N HIS A 38 -35.79 -10.65 -8.03
CA HIS A 38 -35.39 -9.44 -8.73
C HIS A 38 -33.92 -9.07 -8.60
N ARG A 39 -33.13 -9.51 -9.58
CA ARG A 39 -31.81 -8.94 -9.89
C ARG A 39 -32.02 -7.45 -10.17
N LYS A 40 -31.98 -6.60 -9.12
CA LYS A 40 -31.91 -5.15 -9.28
C LYS A 40 -30.69 -4.91 -10.15
N LYS A 41 -30.92 -4.36 -11.34
CA LYS A 41 -29.88 -3.79 -12.20
C LYS A 41 -28.99 -2.95 -11.29
N PRO A 42 -27.65 -3.15 -11.24
CA PRO A 42 -26.82 -2.34 -10.37
C PRO A 42 -27.11 -0.89 -10.73
N SER A 43 -27.51 -0.11 -9.73
CA SER A 43 -27.64 1.34 -9.89
C SER A 43 -26.35 1.81 -10.55
N ASN A 44 -26.46 2.64 -11.57
CA ASN A 44 -25.31 3.24 -12.24
C ASN A 44 -24.44 3.85 -11.13
N ILE A 45 -23.33 3.18 -10.79
CA ILE A 45 -22.51 3.58 -9.65
C ILE A 45 -21.93 4.93 -10.06
N ASP A 46 -22.26 5.96 -9.29
CA ASP A 46 -21.76 7.28 -9.57
C ASP A 46 -20.27 7.33 -9.18
N TYR A 47 -19.42 7.04 -10.15
CA TYR A 47 -17.98 7.12 -10.02
C TYR A 47 -17.52 8.53 -9.64
N ALA A 48 -18.27 9.57 -10.03
CA ALA A 48 -17.97 10.92 -9.62
C ALA A 48 -18.22 11.06 -8.11
N ASP A 49 -19.31 10.53 -7.57
CA ASP A 49 -19.59 10.49 -6.13
C ASP A 49 -18.57 9.63 -5.35
N ALA A 50 -18.28 8.41 -5.83
CA ALA A 50 -17.31 7.54 -5.17
C ALA A 50 -15.90 8.15 -5.15
N LEU A 51 -15.44 8.71 -6.28
CA LEU A 51 -14.17 9.44 -6.34
C LEU A 51 -14.22 10.70 -5.46
N THR A 52 -15.34 11.43 -5.45
CA THR A 52 -15.53 12.60 -4.60
C THR A 52 -15.39 12.25 -3.13
N LYS A 53 -15.95 11.11 -2.69
CA LYS A 53 -15.84 10.58 -1.32
C LYS A 53 -14.44 10.08 -1.00
N SER A 54 -13.78 9.36 -1.91
CA SER A 54 -12.38 8.96 -1.74
C SER A 54 -11.46 10.17 -1.61
N ILE A 55 -11.64 11.19 -2.46
CA ILE A 55 -10.92 12.46 -2.35
C ILE A 55 -11.25 13.09 -0.99
N LEU A 56 -12.53 13.19 -0.60
CA LEU A 56 -12.97 13.77 0.68
C LEU A 56 -12.35 13.07 1.90
N PHE A 57 -12.18 11.74 1.85
CA PHE A 57 -11.47 10.96 2.87
C PHE A 57 -10.00 11.39 2.99
N PHE A 58 -9.29 11.56 1.87
CA PHE A 58 -7.93 12.09 1.88
C PHE A 58 -7.88 13.57 2.28
N GLU A 59 -8.87 14.39 1.90
CA GLU A 59 -8.96 15.79 2.37
C GLU A 59 -9.14 15.89 3.88
N GLY A 60 -9.89 14.94 4.47
CA GLY A 60 -10.08 14.83 5.92
C GLY A 60 -8.79 14.46 6.66
N GLN A 61 -7.90 13.71 6.01
CA GLN A 61 -6.61 13.30 6.57
C GLN A 61 -5.46 14.30 6.33
N ARG A 62 -5.72 15.43 5.65
CA ARG A 62 -4.71 16.49 5.49
C ARG A 62 -4.20 16.95 6.85
N SER A 63 -2.90 16.94 7.03
CA SER A 63 -2.20 17.66 8.11
C SER A 63 -1.89 19.09 7.66
N GLY A 64 -1.52 19.94 8.61
CA GLY A 64 -1.20 21.34 8.38
C GLY A 64 -2.40 22.29 8.42
N LYS A 65 -2.18 23.50 7.89
CA LYS A 65 -3.23 24.51 7.73
C LYS A 65 -4.12 24.13 6.56
N LEU A 66 -5.42 23.98 6.82
CA LEU A 66 -6.40 23.62 5.81
C LEU A 66 -6.74 24.85 4.95
N PRO A 67 -7.03 24.64 3.65
CA PRO A 67 -7.42 25.72 2.76
C PRO A 67 -8.82 26.25 3.14
N GLY A 68 -9.08 27.53 2.88
CA GLY A 68 -10.34 28.18 3.24
C GLY A 68 -11.59 27.58 2.58
N ASN A 69 -11.42 26.83 1.49
CA ASN A 69 -12.48 26.11 0.78
C ASN A 69 -12.55 24.60 1.12
N GLN A 70 -12.00 24.19 2.27
CA GLN A 70 -12.08 22.80 2.75
C GLN A 70 -13.55 22.35 2.93
N ARG A 71 -13.89 21.20 2.33
CA ARG A 71 -15.25 20.67 2.33
C ARG A 71 -15.65 19.96 3.64
N MET A 72 -14.67 19.45 4.39
CA MET A 72 -14.87 18.78 5.68
C MET A 72 -14.93 19.79 6.83
N THR A 73 -16.11 20.37 7.09
CA THR A 73 -16.29 21.49 8.05
C THR A 73 -15.99 21.13 9.51
N TRP A 74 -16.13 19.86 9.89
CA TRP A 74 -15.77 19.38 11.23
C TRP A 74 -14.26 19.21 11.41
N ARG A 75 -13.49 19.15 10.32
CA ARG A 75 -12.04 18.96 10.35
C ARG A 75 -11.35 20.33 10.44
N LYS A 76 -10.53 20.53 11.47
CA LYS A 76 -9.76 21.77 11.71
C LYS A 76 -8.29 21.61 11.34
N ASN A 77 -7.50 22.69 11.37
CA ASN A 77 -6.06 22.59 11.21
C ASN A 77 -5.46 21.58 12.23
N SER A 78 -4.49 20.78 11.83
CA SER A 78 -3.70 19.94 12.75
C SER A 78 -2.24 20.05 12.36
N ALA A 79 -1.30 19.71 13.24
CA ALA A 79 0.11 19.64 12.87
C ALA A 79 0.64 20.93 12.20
N VAL A 80 0.04 22.09 12.49
CA VAL A 80 0.34 23.38 11.82
C VAL A 80 1.77 23.82 12.08
N TYR A 81 2.26 23.44 13.25
CA TYR A 81 3.61 23.72 13.71
C TYR A 81 4.47 22.46 13.81
N ASP A 82 3.92 21.28 13.49
CA ASP A 82 4.68 20.04 13.54
C ASP A 82 5.73 20.10 12.44
N GLY A 83 7.01 20.04 12.85
CA GLY A 83 8.13 20.18 11.93
C GLY A 83 8.34 21.60 11.40
N SER A 84 7.81 22.64 12.05
CA SER A 84 7.87 24.04 11.60
C SER A 84 9.27 24.71 11.59
N LEU A 85 10.34 23.99 11.26
CA LEU A 85 11.28 24.40 10.19
C LEU A 85 12.57 23.54 10.19
N VAL A 86 12.96 22.91 11.30
CA VAL A 86 14.10 21.96 11.38
C VAL A 86 13.88 20.90 12.48
N GLY A 87 13.11 21.22 13.54
CA GLY A 87 13.14 20.49 14.81
C GLY A 87 12.69 19.02 14.82
N VAL A 88 11.60 18.62 14.15
CA VAL A 88 11.10 17.22 14.26
C VAL A 88 11.95 16.27 13.41
N PHE A 89 12.22 16.64 12.17
CA PHE A 89 13.11 15.85 11.32
C PHE A 89 14.53 15.84 11.86
N ASN A 90 15.06 16.98 12.31
CA ASN A 90 16.39 17.03 12.92
C ASN A 90 16.42 16.22 14.22
N PHE A 91 15.40 16.32 15.07
CA PHE A 91 15.29 15.47 16.26
C PHE A 91 15.33 13.98 15.89
N ALA A 92 14.48 13.53 14.96
CA ALA A 92 14.44 12.13 14.54
C ALA A 92 15.77 11.68 13.89
N ASN A 93 16.40 12.55 13.09
CA ASN A 93 17.65 12.27 12.41
C ASN A 93 18.86 12.29 13.36
N THR A 94 18.84 13.11 14.41
CA THR A 94 19.88 13.21 15.45
C THR A 94 19.74 12.11 16.50
N TYR A 95 18.52 11.86 16.99
CA TYR A 95 18.21 10.89 18.04
C TYR A 95 17.52 9.67 17.43
N GLN A 96 18.30 8.93 16.64
CA GLN A 96 17.79 7.78 15.90
C GLN A 96 17.48 6.62 16.85
N GLY A 97 16.25 6.13 16.77
CA GLY A 97 15.78 5.01 17.56
C GLY A 97 14.33 4.72 17.20
N ASN A 98 13.93 3.48 17.45
CA ASN A 98 12.54 3.09 17.25
C ASN A 98 11.70 3.63 18.42
N TYR A 99 10.58 4.28 18.12
CA TYR A 99 9.70 4.81 19.18
C TYR A 99 9.14 3.69 20.06
N LYS A 100 8.95 2.48 19.52
CA LYS A 100 8.47 1.33 20.30
C LYS A 100 9.45 0.92 21.40
N ASP A 101 10.76 1.13 21.20
CA ASP A 101 11.76 0.76 22.18
C ASP A 101 11.70 1.70 23.41
N SER A 102 11.25 2.93 23.19
CA SER A 102 11.03 3.92 24.27
C SER A 102 9.67 3.77 24.94
N LEU A 103 8.65 3.26 24.24
CA LEU A 103 7.27 3.15 24.71
C LEU A 103 6.66 1.74 24.55
N PRO A 104 7.37 0.66 24.90
CA PRO A 104 7.03 -0.70 24.46
C PRO A 104 5.62 -1.13 24.87
N ASN A 105 5.24 -0.91 26.13
CA ASN A 105 3.94 -1.34 26.65
C ASN A 105 2.80 -0.35 26.36
N THR A 106 3.10 0.80 25.77
CA THR A 106 2.10 1.84 25.46
C THR A 106 1.63 1.74 24.02
N VAL A 107 2.55 1.46 23.09
CA VAL A 107 2.25 1.45 21.66
C VAL A 107 1.96 0.04 21.13
N CYS A 108 2.64 -0.96 21.67
CA CYS A 108 2.36 -2.35 21.35
C CYS A 108 1.22 -2.92 22.22
N PRO A 109 0.32 -3.76 21.67
CA PRO A 109 0.37 -4.37 20.33
C PRO A 109 -0.34 -3.59 19.22
N PHE A 110 -0.73 -2.32 19.44
CA PHE A 110 -1.61 -1.59 18.52
C PHE A 110 -0.88 -1.00 17.30
N TYR A 111 0.15 -0.20 17.58
CA TYR A 111 1.02 0.41 16.58
C TYR A 111 2.45 0.06 16.99
N CYS A 112 2.86 -1.17 16.72
CA CYS A 112 4.26 -1.56 16.87
C CYS A 112 4.99 -1.25 15.57
N ASP A 113 6.15 -0.63 15.66
CA ASP A 113 7.02 -0.53 14.51
C ASP A 113 7.65 -1.89 14.16
N PHE A 114 7.45 -2.34 12.93
CA PHE A 114 8.05 -3.58 12.42
C PHE A 114 9.08 -3.34 11.32
N SER A 115 8.96 -2.24 10.57
CA SER A 115 9.87 -1.88 9.46
C SER A 115 11.13 -1.14 9.87
N GLY A 116 11.21 -0.63 11.09
CA GLY A 116 12.23 0.34 11.48
C GLY A 116 11.79 1.76 11.16
N PHE A 117 12.61 2.72 11.56
CA PHE A 117 12.34 4.16 11.39
C PHE A 117 13.03 4.77 10.16
N GLN A 118 13.84 3.98 9.44
CA GLN A 118 14.67 4.48 8.35
C GLN A 118 13.81 4.89 7.15
N ASP A 119 12.70 4.20 6.89
CA ASP A 119 11.75 4.61 5.86
C ASP A 119 10.98 5.87 6.25
N GLU A 120 10.68 6.11 7.53
CA GLU A 120 10.15 7.40 8.02
C GLU A 120 11.14 8.54 7.75
N LEU A 121 12.44 8.32 8.02
CA LEU A 121 13.47 9.32 7.77
C LEU A 121 13.63 9.57 6.25
N ALA A 122 13.62 8.53 5.43
CA ALA A 122 13.65 8.68 3.98
C ALA A 122 12.40 9.40 3.44
N TRP A 123 11.22 9.05 3.96
CA TRP A 123 9.94 9.68 3.61
C TRP A 123 9.90 11.15 4.00
N GLY A 124 10.29 11.47 5.23
CA GLY A 124 10.41 12.85 5.72
C GLY A 124 11.39 13.66 4.89
N SER A 125 12.53 13.07 4.52
CA SER A 125 13.52 13.70 3.64
C SER A 125 12.94 14.03 2.26
N ALA A 126 12.24 13.08 1.62
CA ALA A 126 11.63 13.30 0.31
C ALA A 126 10.56 14.41 0.34
N TRP A 127 9.75 14.49 1.41
CA TRP A 127 8.77 15.58 1.58
C TRP A 127 9.41 16.94 1.89
N LEU A 128 10.44 16.97 2.73
CA LEU A 128 11.16 18.21 3.03
C LEU A 128 11.85 18.76 1.79
N TYR A 129 12.46 17.89 0.99
CA TYR A 129 12.98 18.29 -0.32
C TYR A 129 11.86 18.88 -1.20
N LYS A 130 10.72 18.19 -1.32
CA LYS A 130 9.56 18.70 -2.09
C LYS A 130 9.07 20.07 -1.63
N ALA A 131 9.14 20.35 -0.32
CA ALA A 131 8.65 21.59 0.26
C ALA A 131 9.65 22.75 0.19
N THR A 132 10.95 22.44 0.26
CA THR A 132 12.01 23.46 0.42
C THR A 132 12.92 23.60 -0.78
N HIS A 133 12.98 22.59 -1.65
CA HIS A 133 13.99 22.40 -2.70
C HIS A 133 15.44 22.41 -2.19
N ASP A 134 15.67 22.20 -0.88
CA ASP A 134 17.03 22.14 -0.33
C ASP A 134 17.66 20.75 -0.56
N PRO A 135 18.75 20.64 -1.34
CA PRO A 135 19.38 19.37 -1.66
C PRO A 135 19.97 18.64 -0.45
N VAL A 136 20.11 19.28 0.72
CA VAL A 136 20.52 18.59 1.96
C VAL A 136 19.60 17.41 2.27
N TYR A 137 18.31 17.54 1.98
CA TYR A 137 17.33 16.47 2.20
C TYR A 137 17.50 15.29 1.24
N LEU A 138 18.06 15.50 0.05
CA LEU A 138 18.39 14.40 -0.86
C LEU A 138 19.57 13.57 -0.35
N ASN A 139 20.52 14.20 0.35
CA ASN A 139 21.60 13.48 1.02
C ASN A 139 21.05 12.58 2.14
N PHE A 140 20.11 13.09 2.95
CA PHE A 140 19.45 12.29 3.98
C PHE A 140 18.60 11.16 3.38
N LEU A 141 17.90 11.40 2.28
CA LEU A 141 17.17 10.38 1.54
C LEU A 141 18.10 9.24 1.10
N ASN A 142 19.20 9.56 0.40
CA ASN A 142 20.17 8.56 -0.06
C ASN A 142 20.76 7.73 1.09
N THR A 143 21.11 8.38 2.21
CA THR A 143 21.69 7.69 3.37
C THR A 143 20.70 6.71 3.98
N ASN A 144 19.45 7.10 4.16
CA ASN A 144 18.45 6.23 4.81
C ASN A 144 17.99 5.09 3.89
N ILE A 145 17.88 5.32 2.57
CA ILE A 145 17.57 4.25 1.61
C ILE A 145 18.67 3.18 1.59
N LYS A 146 19.95 3.57 1.57
CA LYS A 146 21.06 2.61 1.66
C LYS A 146 21.02 1.77 2.93
N ARG A 147 20.57 2.36 4.05
CA ARG A 147 20.44 1.65 5.33
C ARG A 147 19.29 0.64 5.28
N LEU A 148 18.15 0.98 4.69
CA LEU A 148 17.04 0.05 4.46
C LEU A 148 17.48 -1.15 3.62
N GLU A 149 18.16 -0.89 2.50
CA GLU A 149 18.68 -1.94 1.61
C GLU A 149 19.65 -2.87 2.34
N SER A 150 20.55 -2.31 3.17
CA SER A 150 21.51 -3.10 3.95
C SER A 150 20.88 -3.96 5.06
N ALA A 151 19.68 -3.61 5.51
CA ALA A 151 18.96 -4.33 6.55
C ALA A 151 18.14 -5.52 6.00
N ASN A 152 18.20 -5.81 4.68
CA ASN A 152 17.36 -6.81 3.98
C ASN A 152 15.85 -6.62 4.19
N TYR A 153 15.43 -5.43 4.60
CA TYR A 153 14.03 -5.07 4.83
C TYR A 153 13.53 -4.25 3.64
N VAL A 154 13.52 -4.86 2.44
CA VAL A 154 13.07 -4.18 1.23
C VAL A 154 11.66 -4.64 0.88
N SER A 155 10.71 -3.75 1.15
CA SER A 155 9.30 -3.94 0.86
C SER A 155 8.81 -2.87 -0.12
N TYR A 156 9.39 -2.88 -1.33
CA TYR A 156 9.11 -1.93 -2.41
C TYR A 156 7.61 -1.72 -2.74
N ALA A 157 6.75 -2.68 -2.34
CA ALA A 157 5.31 -2.66 -2.58
C ALA A 157 4.45 -2.34 -1.34
N GLU A 158 5.07 -2.01 -0.20
CA GLU A 158 4.35 -1.61 1.01
C GLU A 158 4.16 -0.10 1.06
N PHE A 159 2.96 0.28 1.49
CA PHE A 159 2.62 1.66 1.82
C PHE A 159 1.51 1.66 2.86
N GLY A 160 1.86 2.09 4.07
CA GLY A 160 0.95 2.09 5.18
C GLY A 160 1.47 2.96 6.33
N TRP A 161 0.92 2.69 7.51
CA TRP A 161 1.33 3.38 8.73
C TRP A 161 2.72 2.96 9.21
N ASP A 162 3.12 1.71 8.95
CA ASP A 162 4.42 1.13 9.33
C ASP A 162 5.45 1.37 8.23
N ASN A 163 5.26 0.84 7.01
CA ASN A 163 6.25 1.00 5.93
C ASN A 163 5.87 2.07 4.87
N LYS A 164 6.83 2.90 4.44
CA LYS A 164 6.66 4.00 3.47
C LYS A 164 7.32 3.79 2.09
N GLU A 165 7.95 2.64 1.83
CA GLU A 165 8.83 2.43 0.68
C GLU A 165 8.18 2.68 -0.69
N ALA A 166 6.98 2.13 -0.96
CA ALA A 166 6.33 2.37 -2.25
C ALA A 166 6.00 3.87 -2.43
N GLY A 167 5.66 4.54 -1.33
CA GLY A 167 5.44 5.99 -1.29
C GLY A 167 6.69 6.78 -1.62
N ILE A 168 7.83 6.44 -1.01
CA ILE A 168 9.14 7.07 -1.27
C ILE A 168 9.53 6.91 -2.73
N ASN A 169 9.46 5.69 -3.26
CA ASN A 169 9.82 5.39 -4.65
C ASN A 169 8.96 6.20 -5.64
N ILE A 170 7.64 6.25 -5.43
CA ILE A 170 6.74 7.03 -6.28
C ILE A 170 6.99 8.53 -6.14
N LEU A 171 7.13 9.07 -4.91
CA LEU A 171 7.34 10.50 -4.69
C LEU A 171 8.65 10.98 -5.31
N THR A 172 9.74 10.26 -5.10
CA THR A 172 11.04 10.59 -5.68
C THR A 172 11.01 10.48 -7.21
N THR A 173 10.34 9.46 -7.75
CA THR A 173 10.14 9.35 -9.20
C THR A 173 9.35 10.53 -9.77
N ILE A 174 8.30 10.98 -9.09
CA ILE A 174 7.51 12.14 -9.51
C ILE A 174 8.38 13.41 -9.55
N GLN A 175 9.25 13.59 -8.56
CA GLN A 175 10.19 14.72 -8.53
C GLN A 175 11.22 14.62 -9.66
N LEU A 176 11.73 13.41 -9.95
CA LEU A 176 12.63 13.14 -11.09
C LEU A 176 11.96 13.48 -12.43
N LEU A 177 10.68 13.13 -12.60
CA LEU A 177 9.92 13.46 -13.80
C LEU A 177 9.76 14.98 -14.00
N SER A 178 9.76 15.75 -12.91
CA SER A 178 9.58 17.20 -12.95
C SER A 178 10.91 17.96 -13.10
N GLU A 179 11.97 17.51 -12.43
CA GLU A 179 13.23 18.26 -12.29
C GLU A 179 14.39 17.67 -13.11
N GLY A 180 14.23 16.43 -13.59
CA GLY A 180 15.20 15.77 -14.46
C GLY A 180 16.61 15.75 -13.89
N SER A 181 17.57 16.21 -14.70
CA SER A 181 19.00 16.20 -14.37
C SER A 181 19.38 17.08 -13.19
N SER A 182 18.56 18.09 -12.87
CA SER A 182 18.78 18.94 -11.70
C SER A 182 18.69 18.13 -10.41
N LEU A 183 17.73 17.20 -10.34
CA LEU A 183 17.53 16.32 -9.19
C LEU A 183 18.45 15.09 -9.24
N SER A 184 18.56 14.45 -10.40
CA SER A 184 19.22 13.14 -10.52
C SER A 184 20.67 13.17 -10.06
N LYS A 185 21.40 14.27 -10.29
CA LYS A 185 22.80 14.45 -9.87
C LYS A 185 23.01 14.39 -8.35
N HIS A 186 21.96 14.59 -7.56
CA HIS A 186 21.99 14.52 -6.11
C HIS A 186 21.54 13.16 -5.56
N LEU A 187 20.99 12.28 -6.40
CA LEU A 187 20.55 10.94 -6.02
C LEU A 187 21.63 9.90 -6.34
N SER A 188 21.67 8.83 -5.56
CA SER A 188 22.52 7.68 -5.90
C SER A 188 22.05 7.07 -7.23
N ASN A 189 22.97 6.60 -8.08
CA ASN A 189 22.64 5.95 -9.36
C ASN A 189 21.63 6.75 -10.25
N ASP A 190 21.72 8.08 -10.22
CA ASP A 190 20.81 9.01 -10.89
C ASP A 190 19.32 8.87 -10.48
N GLY A 191 19.04 8.18 -9.36
CA GLY A 191 17.70 7.87 -8.88
C GLY A 191 16.95 6.81 -9.70
N LYS A 192 17.64 6.02 -10.52
CA LYS A 192 17.05 4.97 -11.35
C LYS A 192 16.34 3.90 -10.51
N GLU A 193 16.83 3.62 -9.32
CA GLU A 193 16.25 2.68 -8.35
C GLU A 193 14.83 3.09 -7.94
N TYR A 194 14.57 4.39 -7.73
CA TYR A 194 13.24 4.86 -7.35
C TYR A 194 12.23 4.61 -8.47
N ARG A 195 12.61 4.92 -9.72
CA ARG A 195 11.76 4.66 -10.89
C ARG A 195 11.54 3.16 -11.06
N PHE A 196 12.61 2.38 -10.97
CA PHE A 196 12.53 0.92 -11.09
C PHE A 196 11.57 0.32 -10.06
N ASN A 197 11.68 0.71 -8.79
CA ASN A 197 10.82 0.19 -7.72
C ASN A 197 9.38 0.71 -7.82
N ALA A 198 9.15 1.96 -8.24
CA ALA A 198 7.81 2.49 -8.50
C ALA A 198 7.10 1.73 -9.62
N ASP A 199 7.81 1.44 -10.72
CA ASP A 199 7.30 0.66 -11.84
C ASP A 199 7.04 -0.79 -11.43
N ARG A 200 7.99 -1.39 -10.69
CA ARG A 200 7.86 -2.74 -10.14
C ARG A 200 6.65 -2.86 -9.20
N PHE A 201 6.38 -1.85 -8.38
CA PHE A 201 5.16 -1.80 -7.57
C PHE A 201 3.90 -1.89 -8.44
N VAL A 202 3.78 -1.05 -9.47
CA VAL A 202 2.62 -1.08 -10.38
C VAL A 202 2.46 -2.43 -11.06
N CYS A 203 3.56 -3.02 -11.53
CA CYS A 203 3.55 -4.35 -12.15
C CYS A 203 3.11 -5.44 -11.16
N SER A 204 3.54 -5.34 -9.90
CA SER A 204 3.25 -6.36 -8.88
C SER A 204 1.79 -6.40 -8.41
N ILE A 205 1.01 -5.34 -8.67
CA ILE A 205 -0.41 -5.26 -8.30
C ILE A 205 -1.35 -5.58 -9.46
N LEU A 206 -0.83 -5.90 -10.65
CA LEU A 206 -1.66 -6.22 -11.82
C LEU A 206 -2.51 -7.47 -11.57
N PRO A 207 -3.80 -7.46 -11.94
CA PRO A 207 -4.72 -8.57 -11.66
C PRO A 207 -4.38 -9.86 -12.42
N GLU A 208 -3.64 -9.77 -13.53
CA GLU A 208 -3.28 -10.92 -14.36
C GLU A 208 -2.20 -11.79 -13.72
N ASN A 209 -1.25 -11.17 -12.99
CA ASN A 209 -0.16 -11.88 -12.31
C ASN A 209 0.29 -11.10 -11.05
N PRO A 210 -0.55 -11.04 -10.01
CA PRO A 210 -0.23 -10.26 -8.82
C PRO A 210 0.87 -10.96 -8.02
N THR A 211 1.90 -10.22 -7.64
CA THR A 211 3.06 -10.76 -6.89
C THR A 211 3.24 -10.12 -5.52
N SER A 212 2.68 -8.92 -5.29
CA SER A 212 2.74 -8.22 -4.00
C SER A 212 1.40 -8.17 -3.25
N VAL A 213 0.32 -8.61 -3.89
CA VAL A 213 -1.05 -8.58 -3.37
C VAL A 213 -1.82 -9.84 -3.74
N ASN A 214 -2.94 -10.06 -3.07
CA ASN A 214 -3.94 -11.03 -3.49
C ASN A 214 -5.21 -10.31 -3.94
N TYR A 215 -5.99 -10.98 -4.80
CA TYR A 215 -7.31 -10.52 -5.19
C TYR A 215 -8.38 -11.44 -4.61
N SER A 216 -9.39 -10.86 -3.98
CA SER A 216 -10.57 -11.61 -3.53
C SER A 216 -11.37 -12.14 -4.73
N LYS A 217 -12.31 -13.06 -4.50
CA LYS A 217 -13.25 -13.52 -5.55
C LYS A 217 -14.03 -12.37 -6.20
N GLY A 218 -14.22 -11.26 -5.47
CA GLY A 218 -14.89 -10.05 -5.96
C GLY A 218 -13.95 -9.05 -6.65
N GLY A 219 -12.65 -9.34 -6.77
CA GLY A 219 -11.65 -8.47 -7.40
C GLY A 219 -11.06 -7.39 -6.47
N LEU A 220 -11.24 -7.50 -5.15
CA LEU A 220 -10.65 -6.56 -4.19
C LEU A 220 -9.20 -6.94 -3.89
N ILE A 221 -8.30 -5.96 -3.96
CA ILE A 221 -6.91 -6.08 -3.53
C ILE A 221 -6.86 -6.25 -2.00
N HIS A 222 -6.12 -7.24 -1.53
CA HIS A 222 -5.85 -7.43 -0.11
C HIS A 222 -4.46 -8.01 0.14
N LYS A 223 -3.92 -7.78 1.34
CA LYS A 223 -2.65 -8.36 1.82
C LYS A 223 -2.89 -9.32 2.98
N PRO A 224 -1.99 -10.30 3.22
CA PRO A 224 -2.20 -11.37 4.22
C PRO A 224 -2.22 -10.93 5.69
N ALA A 225 -1.90 -9.67 6.00
CA ALA A 225 -1.95 -9.13 7.35
C ALA A 225 -2.45 -7.67 7.32
N GLY A 226 -3.47 -7.35 8.11
CA GLY A 226 -3.90 -5.97 8.36
C GLY A 226 -5.12 -5.47 7.56
N SER A 227 -5.94 -4.71 8.30
CA SER A 227 -7.20 -4.02 7.99
C SER A 227 -7.74 -4.09 6.55
N ASN A 228 -8.92 -4.72 6.40
CA ASN A 228 -9.53 -5.12 5.14
C ASN A 228 -9.67 -4.00 4.10
N MET A 229 -9.84 -2.75 4.53
CA MET A 229 -10.05 -1.59 3.63
C MET A 229 -8.86 -0.63 3.54
N GLN A 230 -7.92 -0.68 4.50
CA GLN A 230 -6.79 0.26 4.51
C GLN A 230 -5.85 0.00 3.34
N ASN A 231 -5.48 -1.27 3.13
CA ASN A 231 -4.59 -1.69 2.06
C ASN A 231 -5.13 -1.36 0.66
N PRO A 232 -6.36 -1.74 0.28
CA PRO A 232 -6.90 -1.39 -1.04
C PRO A 232 -7.02 0.12 -1.21
N ALA A 233 -7.38 0.89 -0.17
CA ALA A 233 -7.44 2.34 -0.25
C ALA A 233 -6.06 3.00 -0.45
N ALA A 234 -5.05 2.55 0.30
CA ALA A 234 -3.69 3.05 0.23
C ALA A 234 -3.04 2.75 -1.13
N ILE A 235 -3.13 1.50 -1.59
CA ILE A 235 -2.64 1.08 -2.91
C ILE A 235 -3.34 1.87 -4.00
N SER A 236 -4.67 1.97 -3.96
CA SER A 236 -5.46 2.74 -4.92
C SER A 236 -5.02 4.20 -5.00
N PHE A 237 -4.72 4.81 -3.85
CA PHE A 237 -4.26 6.19 -3.77
C PHE A 237 -2.90 6.38 -4.42
N ILE A 238 -1.89 5.60 -4.03
CA ILE A 238 -0.54 5.81 -4.58
C ILE A 238 -0.47 5.44 -6.07
N THR A 239 -1.21 4.40 -6.50
CA THR A 239 -1.35 4.05 -7.92
C THR A 239 -1.99 5.20 -8.71
N LEU A 240 -3.05 5.83 -8.18
CA LEU A 240 -3.68 6.98 -8.85
C LEU A 240 -2.75 8.18 -8.94
N VAL A 241 -2.05 8.52 -7.84
CA VAL A 241 -1.08 9.60 -7.81
C VAL A 241 -0.01 9.37 -8.88
N TYR A 242 0.54 8.16 -8.94
CA TYR A 242 1.58 7.86 -9.91
C TYR A 242 1.07 7.93 -11.35
N ALA A 243 -0.12 7.38 -11.62
CA ALA A 243 -0.76 7.44 -12.94
C ALA A 243 -0.93 8.88 -13.43
N VAL A 244 -1.43 9.78 -12.59
CA VAL A 244 -1.64 11.20 -12.95
C VAL A 244 -0.33 11.89 -13.34
N HIS A 245 0.76 11.60 -12.63
CA HIS A 245 2.05 12.20 -12.92
C HIS A 245 2.73 11.60 -14.16
N LEU A 246 2.58 10.29 -14.39
CA LEU A 246 3.03 9.64 -15.62
C LEU A 246 2.28 10.17 -16.85
N ASP A 247 0.97 10.40 -16.74
CA ASP A 247 0.15 10.95 -17.83
C ASP A 247 0.61 12.35 -18.24
N ARG A 248 0.89 13.21 -17.25
CA ARG A 248 1.47 14.55 -17.49
C ARG A 248 2.84 14.48 -18.16
N ALA A 249 3.66 13.52 -17.77
CA ALA A 249 4.98 13.27 -18.36
C ALA A 249 4.91 12.52 -19.71
N LYS A 250 3.71 12.11 -20.16
CA LYS A 250 3.49 11.26 -21.34
C LYS A 250 4.27 9.95 -21.30
N GLN A 251 4.35 9.34 -20.12
CA GLN A 251 5.06 8.08 -19.89
C GLN A 251 4.12 6.96 -19.46
N ALA A 252 4.60 5.72 -19.60
CA ALA A 252 3.93 4.51 -19.15
C ALA A 252 4.92 3.62 -18.38
N VAL A 253 4.40 2.65 -17.63
CA VAL A 253 5.20 1.64 -16.94
C VAL A 253 5.45 0.47 -17.87
N GLN A 254 6.68 -0.06 -17.88
CA GLN A 254 7.06 -1.27 -18.61
C GLN A 254 7.39 -2.38 -17.61
N CYS A 255 6.62 -3.46 -17.64
CA CYS A 255 6.81 -4.62 -16.78
C CYS A 255 7.76 -5.64 -17.40
N SER A 256 8.42 -6.44 -16.56
CA SER A 256 9.43 -7.42 -17.00
C SER A 256 8.86 -8.55 -17.89
N ASP A 257 7.56 -8.77 -17.85
CA ASP A 257 6.82 -9.71 -18.71
C ASP A 257 6.49 -9.12 -20.10
N GLY A 258 6.93 -7.90 -20.39
CA GLY A 258 6.63 -7.17 -21.62
C GLY A 258 5.31 -6.39 -21.58
N THR A 259 4.57 -6.44 -20.47
CA THR A 259 3.31 -5.71 -20.32
C THR A 259 3.58 -4.20 -20.18
N THR A 260 3.01 -3.41 -21.10
CA THR A 260 2.92 -1.95 -20.91
C THR A 260 1.68 -1.60 -20.09
N VAL A 261 1.86 -0.84 -19.01
CA VAL A 261 0.78 -0.34 -18.16
C VAL A 261 0.67 1.17 -18.35
N THR A 262 -0.39 1.59 -19.05
CA THR A 262 -0.68 3.01 -19.27
C THR A 262 -1.31 3.66 -18.04
N PRO A 263 -1.21 4.99 -17.89
CA PRO A 263 -1.94 5.72 -16.85
C PRO A 263 -3.44 5.41 -16.84
N GLN A 264 -4.06 5.25 -18.01
CA GLN A 264 -5.48 4.92 -18.14
C GLN A 264 -5.79 3.53 -17.59
N ARG A 265 -4.89 2.55 -17.78
CA ARG A 265 -5.02 1.21 -17.19
C ARG A 265 -4.90 1.24 -15.67
N MET A 266 -3.94 2.01 -15.13
CA MET A 266 -3.81 2.21 -13.69
C MET A 266 -5.07 2.83 -13.10
N VAL A 267 -5.61 3.88 -13.73
CA VAL A 267 -6.87 4.52 -13.33
C VAL A 267 -8.05 3.54 -13.37
N ALA A 268 -8.10 2.64 -14.36
CA ALA A 268 -9.14 1.62 -14.45
C ALA A 268 -9.08 0.62 -13.27
N ILE A 269 -7.86 0.19 -12.89
CA ILE A 269 -7.64 -0.66 -11.70
C ILE A 269 -8.11 0.09 -10.45
N VAL A 270 -7.69 1.35 -10.26
CA VAL A 270 -8.11 2.16 -9.10
C VAL A 270 -9.62 2.31 -9.03
N LYS A 271 -10.28 2.60 -10.17
CA LYS A 271 -11.75 2.70 -10.23
C LYS A 271 -12.43 1.39 -9.84
N SER A 272 -11.88 0.24 -10.23
CA SER A 272 -12.44 -1.06 -9.83
C SER A 272 -12.37 -1.25 -8.31
N GLN A 273 -11.25 -0.87 -7.68
CA GLN A 273 -11.09 -0.96 -6.24
C GLN A 273 -12.06 -0.03 -5.50
N VAL A 274 -12.16 1.24 -5.92
CA VAL A 274 -13.09 2.21 -5.32
C VAL A 274 -14.54 1.73 -5.42
N ASN A 275 -14.93 1.15 -6.55
CA ASN A 275 -16.26 0.57 -6.70
C ASN A 275 -16.54 -0.55 -5.71
N ILE A 276 -15.58 -1.47 -5.56
CA ILE A 276 -15.76 -2.63 -4.69
C ILE A 276 -15.82 -2.17 -3.22
N MET A 277 -14.99 -1.20 -2.83
CA MET A 277 -15.02 -0.60 -1.49
C MET A 277 -16.29 0.22 -1.20
N SER A 278 -17.04 0.62 -2.22
CA SER A 278 -18.26 1.42 -2.09
C SER A 278 -19.56 0.61 -2.15
N ARG A 279 -19.47 -0.73 -2.24
CA ARG A 279 -20.62 -1.65 -2.22
C ARG A 279 -20.86 -2.19 -0.82
#